data_AF-A0A969PL63-F1
#
_entry.id   AF-A0A969PL63-F1
#
_cell.length_a   1.000
_cell.length_b   1.000
_cell.length_c   1.000
_cell.angle_alpha   90.00
_cell.angle_beta   90.00
_cell.angle_gamma   90.00
#
_symmetry.space_group_name_H-M   'P 1'
#
loop_
_entity.id
_entity.type
_entity.pdbx_description
1 polymer ?
#
loop_
_entity_poly.entity_id
_entity_poly.type
_entity_poly.pdbx_seq_one_letter_code
_entity_poly.pdbx_strand_id
1 'polypeptide(L)'
;MQTTMKRSTKLSLSVISTALLAAAFGTGAAAADNGQGPNRTVEGVTAEDSTSFTVNFDKTYPAGINIDRMIEVEVELENGTVIEPELTDYSVSSSDRSQVTVAHAEDDLDGLNGTLSVNDVTLDFSYADEPVTIDIFHTNDIHSKIDNLGLISQFINEQGEAADNHLYLDAGDIFSGNAVVDLQEGAPIIDILNEMNLDAMAIGNHEFDYGQQAFADRVNESEFDWLSANTEIVDPDVPIEQPEPYEIYEVDGVEVGVFALTQNPPSTRPSGIEGIDFHDYVETAEQYAYLEEETDVLIALTHIGHSADIALAEEIDFFDVIIGGHSHTRTFEEVVVNDTPVVQAGADSLFVGHFNLEYDNGDVSFNDFYLQDVDELSETNESVQELIDMYNEEAEELLSEVVGVTNTGLSRDGRWERDTSLGNFWTDAMKEALDGDIAITNNGGIRASIEPGDITAGDIYVIEPFQNELSEIEISGDELQRLIEDSYDGGNDLQTSGLTFTFYVDEADEVVEAELLVDGEPVQPDETYTLITNNFMAEGGDGYDFSNADIVQPEAGYVTMSMFQHLDFLMETEGAVDYEDGEGRISIEQAD
;
A
#
# COMPACT_ATOMS: atom_id res chain seq x y z
N MET A 1 -34.16 25.60 39.26
CA MET A 1 -33.28 25.38 40.44
C MET A 1 -31.89 25.15 39.85
N GLN A 2 -30.90 26.03 40.05
CA GLN A 2 -29.97 26.02 41.20
C GLN A 2 -29.36 24.62 41.40
N THR A 3 -28.03 24.41 41.36
CA THR A 3 -26.94 25.25 41.92
C THR A 3 -25.64 24.94 41.12
N THR A 4 -24.94 25.85 40.43
CA THR A 4 -23.76 26.67 40.91
C THR A 4 -22.80 25.91 41.84
N MET A 5 -21.47 25.97 41.77
CA MET A 5 -20.45 26.82 41.08
C MET A 5 -19.10 26.00 41.08
N LYS A 6 -17.95 26.37 40.49
CA LYS A 6 -17.38 27.66 40.02
C LYS A 6 -16.16 27.44 39.07
N ARG A 7 -15.84 28.44 38.24
CA ARG A 7 -14.46 28.75 37.75
C ARG A 7 -14.12 30.19 38.20
N SER A 8 -12.84 30.55 38.29
CA SER A 8 -12.40 31.91 38.66
C SER A 8 -11.11 32.32 37.97
N THR A 9 -11.23 33.05 36.85
CA THR A 9 -10.13 33.80 36.23
C THR A 9 -9.81 35.08 37.00
N LYS A 10 -8.54 35.55 36.94
CA LYS A 10 -8.19 36.97 36.66
C LYS A 10 -6.69 37.24 36.58
N LEU A 11 -6.29 37.98 35.54
CA LEU A 11 -5.03 38.73 35.43
C LEU A 11 -5.01 39.92 36.42
N SER A 12 -3.80 40.38 36.80
CA SER A 12 -3.44 41.80 36.77
C SER A 12 -1.93 42.07 36.90
N LEU A 13 -1.40 42.93 36.02
CA LEU A 13 -0.04 43.51 36.04
C LEU A 13 0.23 44.46 37.24
N SER A 14 1.53 44.83 37.36
CA SER A 14 2.07 46.14 37.79
C SER A 14 2.56 46.37 39.24
N VAL A 15 3.89 46.29 39.40
CA VAL A 15 4.85 47.33 39.88
C VAL A 15 4.40 48.39 40.94
N ILE A 16 5.21 48.52 42.01
CA ILE A 16 5.68 49.71 42.79
C ILE A 16 6.13 49.20 44.18
N SER A 17 7.42 49.08 44.55
CA SER A 17 8.52 50.04 44.76
C SER A 17 8.71 50.53 46.22
N THR A 18 9.96 50.39 46.68
CA THR A 18 10.71 51.13 47.75
C THR A 18 10.27 51.18 49.24
N ALA A 19 11.09 50.53 50.09
CA ALA A 19 12.11 51.18 50.98
C ALA A 19 12.01 51.09 52.54
N LEU A 20 13.18 50.74 53.13
CA LEU A 20 13.64 50.89 54.54
C LEU A 20 12.89 50.05 55.61
N LEU A 21 13.52 49.53 56.68
CA LEU A 21 14.70 50.01 57.42
C LEU A 21 15.57 48.86 58.01
N ALA A 22 16.85 49.14 58.23
CA ALA A 22 17.85 48.20 58.77
C ALA A 22 17.73 47.91 60.29
N ALA A 23 18.31 46.80 60.76
CA ALA A 23 19.59 46.81 61.51
C ALA A 23 19.92 45.50 62.26
N ALA A 24 21.07 44.89 61.94
CA ALA A 24 21.89 44.14 62.90
C ALA A 24 23.34 44.02 62.35
N PHE A 25 24.23 44.91 62.79
CA PHE A 25 25.66 44.82 62.46
C PHE A 25 26.34 43.71 63.28
N GLY A 26 26.92 42.72 62.59
CA GLY A 26 27.93 41.81 63.13
C GLY A 26 29.23 42.01 62.35
N THR A 27 30.27 42.56 62.98
CA THR A 27 31.50 42.96 62.29
C THR A 27 32.40 41.78 61.93
N GLY A 28 32.60 41.53 60.64
CA GLY A 28 33.69 40.72 60.07
C GLY A 28 34.47 41.56 59.06
N ALA A 29 35.80 41.44 59.01
CA ALA A 29 36.64 42.36 58.25
C ALA A 29 36.55 42.14 56.73
N ALA A 30 36.56 43.25 55.98
CA ALA A 30 36.76 43.21 54.53
C ALA A 30 38.21 42.80 54.22
N ALA A 31 38.37 41.68 53.51
CA ALA A 31 39.54 41.43 52.68
C ALA A 31 39.20 41.90 51.26
N ALA A 32 40.10 42.68 50.64
CA ALA A 32 40.07 42.85 49.20
C ALA A 32 40.64 41.56 48.60
N ASP A 33 39.85 40.84 47.81
CA ASP A 33 40.25 39.59 47.19
C ASP A 33 40.45 39.76 45.68
N ASN A 34 41.52 39.18 45.15
CA ASN A 34 42.00 39.45 43.80
C ASN A 34 41.38 38.49 42.78
N GLY A 35 40.14 38.75 42.34
CA GLY A 35 39.61 38.31 41.04
C GLY A 35 39.28 36.82 40.87
N GLN A 36 40.12 35.90 41.33
CA GLN A 36 39.89 34.45 41.25
C GLN A 36 39.19 33.93 42.51
N GLY A 37 38.34 32.91 42.35
CA GLY A 37 37.78 32.17 43.48
C GLY A 37 38.85 31.35 44.22
N PRO A 38 38.49 30.68 45.33
CA PRO A 38 39.42 29.77 46.00
C PRO A 38 39.81 28.62 45.05
N ASN A 39 41.11 28.43 44.78
CA ASN A 39 41.62 27.41 43.86
C ASN A 39 40.88 26.07 44.00
N ARG A 40 40.29 25.65 42.88
CA ARG A 40 39.76 24.31 42.62
C ARG A 40 40.46 23.82 41.36
N THR A 41 40.82 22.55 41.36
CA THR A 41 41.28 21.88 40.14
C THR A 41 40.12 21.07 39.60
N VAL A 42 39.84 21.17 38.31
CA VAL A 42 38.92 20.24 37.62
C VAL A 42 39.67 18.92 37.49
N GLU A 43 39.09 17.83 37.99
CA GLU A 43 39.66 16.47 37.92
C GLU A 43 38.96 15.61 36.86
N GLY A 44 37.78 16.04 36.37
CA GLY A 44 37.04 15.37 35.31
C GLY A 44 35.81 16.16 34.87
N VAL A 45 35.37 15.91 33.65
CA VAL A 45 34.14 16.44 33.04
C VAL A 45 33.30 15.25 32.58
N THR A 46 31.98 15.38 32.56
CA THR A 46 31.04 14.38 32.05
C THR A 46 29.89 15.12 31.38
N ALA A 47 29.57 14.78 30.14
CA ALA A 47 28.38 15.28 29.46
C ALA A 47 27.15 14.67 30.14
N GLU A 48 26.07 15.46 30.28
CA GLU A 48 24.78 14.95 30.75
C GLU A 48 23.79 14.92 29.57
N ASP A 49 23.75 15.99 28.77
CA ASP A 49 22.97 16.19 27.55
C ASP A 49 23.60 17.29 26.69
N SER A 50 23.04 17.58 25.52
CA SER A 50 23.50 18.64 24.60
C SER A 50 23.44 20.07 25.18
N THR A 51 22.80 20.28 26.33
CA THR A 51 22.68 21.58 27.00
C THR A 51 23.48 21.69 28.31
N SER A 52 24.03 20.59 28.82
CA SER A 52 24.59 20.54 30.17
C SER A 52 25.66 19.47 30.43
N PHE A 53 26.59 19.80 31.34
CA PHE A 53 27.70 18.93 31.72
C PHE A 53 28.05 19.03 33.22
N THR A 54 28.53 17.95 33.81
CA THR A 54 29.01 17.89 35.20
C THR A 54 30.53 18.07 35.29
N VAL A 55 30.93 19.08 36.05
CA VAL A 55 32.32 19.34 36.43
C VAL A 55 32.63 18.71 37.79
N ASN A 56 33.65 17.85 37.82
CA ASN A 56 34.15 17.21 39.04
C ASN A 56 35.39 17.98 39.55
N PHE A 57 35.31 18.56 40.76
CA PHE A 57 36.40 19.32 41.37
C PHE A 57 37.16 18.53 42.45
N ASP A 58 38.46 18.80 42.59
CA ASP A 58 39.35 18.19 43.59
C ASP A 58 38.94 18.42 45.07
N LYS A 59 38.01 19.35 45.31
CA LYS A 59 37.44 19.69 46.62
C LYS A 59 36.03 20.24 46.46
N THR A 60 35.21 20.04 47.49
CA THR A 60 33.87 20.63 47.62
C THR A 60 33.78 22.09 47.15
N TYR A 61 32.83 22.37 46.28
CA TYR A 61 32.49 23.66 45.74
C TYR A 61 32.09 24.66 46.84
N PRO A 62 32.61 25.90 46.85
CA PRO A 62 32.29 26.89 47.87
C PRO A 62 30.91 27.50 47.65
N ALA A 63 30.15 27.73 48.74
CA ALA A 63 28.87 28.41 48.64
C ALA A 63 29.04 29.90 48.31
N GLY A 64 28.25 30.42 47.37
CA GLY A 64 28.18 31.85 47.05
C GLY A 64 29.28 32.38 46.13
N ILE A 65 29.96 31.51 45.37
CA ILE A 65 30.82 31.88 44.23
C ILE A 65 30.10 31.43 42.94
N ASN A 66 30.21 32.21 41.85
CA ASN A 66 29.69 31.83 40.53
C ASN A 66 30.65 30.88 39.79
N ILE A 67 30.13 30.02 38.93
CA ILE A 67 30.89 28.95 38.27
C ILE A 67 31.91 29.48 37.25
N ASP A 68 31.55 30.48 36.46
CA ASP A 68 32.39 31.24 35.50
C ASP A 68 33.57 32.01 36.14
N ARG A 69 33.73 31.92 37.47
CA ARG A 69 34.95 32.36 38.18
C ARG A 69 35.91 31.22 38.54
N MET A 70 35.63 30.00 38.07
CA MET A 70 36.34 28.76 38.36
C MET A 70 36.61 27.88 37.13
N ILE A 71 35.82 28.04 36.06
CA ILE A 71 35.99 27.33 34.80
C ILE A 71 36.02 28.29 33.62
N GLU A 72 36.81 27.94 32.63
CA GLU A 72 36.83 28.45 31.26
C GLU A 72 36.35 27.27 30.38
N VAL A 73 35.45 27.52 29.43
CA VAL A 73 34.74 26.48 28.66
C VAL A 73 34.85 26.79 27.18
N GLU A 74 35.30 25.82 26.40
CA GLU A 74 35.51 25.92 24.95
C GLU A 74 35.06 24.61 24.30
N VAL A 75 34.37 24.67 23.16
CA VAL A 75 33.95 23.52 22.36
C VAL A 75 34.60 23.62 20.98
N GLU A 76 35.38 22.61 20.60
CA GLU A 76 35.93 22.46 19.25
C GLU A 76 35.13 21.39 18.49
N LEU A 77 34.37 21.80 17.47
CA LEU A 77 33.59 20.91 16.60
C LEU A 77 34.51 20.22 15.57
N GLU A 78 34.11 19.05 15.06
CA GLU A 78 34.93 18.30 14.08
C GLU A 78 35.29 19.08 12.80
N ASN A 79 34.43 20.03 12.40
CA ASN A 79 34.70 20.93 11.26
C ASN A 79 35.75 22.02 11.55
N GLY A 80 36.31 22.06 12.77
CA GLY A 80 37.32 23.03 13.24
C GLY A 80 36.76 24.37 13.71
N THR A 81 35.43 24.46 13.91
CA THR A 81 34.79 25.63 14.54
C THR A 81 34.96 25.58 16.05
N VAL A 82 35.30 26.71 16.65
CA VAL A 82 35.48 26.84 18.11
C VAL A 82 34.41 27.77 18.67
N ILE A 83 33.70 27.29 19.70
CA ILE A 83 32.56 27.94 20.37
C ILE A 83 32.93 28.16 21.85
N GLU A 84 32.63 29.35 22.39
CA GLU A 84 32.72 29.66 23.83
C GLU A 84 31.29 29.74 24.40
N PRO A 85 30.67 28.63 24.88
CA PRO A 85 29.24 28.59 25.18
C PRO A 85 28.84 29.48 26.36
N GLU A 86 27.72 30.22 26.25
CA GLU A 86 27.22 31.07 27.34
C GLU A 86 26.62 30.23 28.48
N LEU A 87 27.30 30.19 29.64
CA LEU A 87 26.83 29.46 30.82
C LEU A 87 25.60 30.14 31.46
N THR A 88 24.49 29.41 31.57
CA THR A 88 23.18 29.94 31.97
C THR A 88 22.84 29.75 33.44
N ASP A 89 23.10 28.56 33.97
CA ASP A 89 22.88 28.20 35.38
C ASP A 89 23.85 27.11 35.84
N TYR A 90 23.92 26.88 37.15
CA TYR A 90 24.68 25.76 37.71
C TYR A 90 24.05 25.22 39.00
N SER A 91 24.05 23.90 39.14
CA SER A 91 23.56 23.21 40.32
C SER A 91 24.70 22.45 41.02
N VAL A 92 24.84 22.65 42.34
CA VAL A 92 25.84 21.93 43.15
C VAL A 92 25.19 20.70 43.76
N SER A 93 25.73 19.52 43.48
CA SER A 93 25.15 18.26 43.96
C SER A 93 25.02 18.23 45.49
N SER A 94 23.85 17.78 45.94
CA SER A 94 23.50 17.74 47.38
C SER A 94 24.10 16.53 48.11
N SER A 95 24.43 15.47 47.37
CA SER A 95 25.05 14.24 47.85
C SER A 95 26.58 14.33 47.85
N ASP A 96 27.18 14.88 46.78
CA ASP A 96 28.60 15.23 46.72
C ASP A 96 28.82 16.63 46.18
N ARG A 97 29.21 17.55 47.07
CA ARG A 97 29.46 18.94 46.74
C ARG A 97 30.75 19.17 45.94
N SER A 98 31.50 18.13 45.59
CA SER A 98 32.61 18.19 44.61
C SER A 98 32.11 18.30 43.18
N GLN A 99 30.87 17.87 42.92
CA GLN A 99 30.24 17.82 41.60
C GLN A 99 29.33 19.03 41.39
N VAL A 100 29.44 19.65 40.22
CA VAL A 100 28.61 20.79 39.80
C VAL A 100 28.17 20.57 38.37
N THR A 101 26.87 20.42 38.15
CA THR A 101 26.27 20.42 36.82
C THR A 101 26.10 21.86 36.35
N VAL A 102 26.50 22.14 35.13
CA VAL A 102 26.52 23.45 34.50
C VAL A 102 25.68 23.38 33.23
N ALA A 103 24.75 24.31 33.05
CA ALA A 103 23.96 24.45 31.84
C ALA A 103 24.50 25.62 30.99
N HIS A 104 24.33 25.53 29.68
CA HIS A 104 24.59 26.63 28.74
C HIS A 104 23.33 27.06 27.96
N ALA A 105 23.46 28.11 27.16
CA ALA A 105 22.47 28.61 26.19
C ALA A 105 22.84 28.25 24.75
N GLU A 106 23.90 27.48 24.54
CA GLU A 106 24.25 26.98 23.22
C GLU A 106 23.27 25.87 22.85
N ASP A 107 22.19 26.24 22.15
CA ASP A 107 21.17 25.33 21.63
C ASP A 107 21.69 24.58 20.38
N ASP A 108 22.78 25.07 19.75
CA ASP A 108 23.39 24.56 18.51
C ASP A 108 24.39 23.40 18.72
N LEU A 109 24.37 22.69 19.86
CA LEU A 109 25.22 21.49 20.07
C LEU A 109 24.48 20.16 19.84
N ASP A 110 23.15 20.15 19.76
CA ASP A 110 22.36 19.01 19.26
C ASP A 110 22.81 18.64 17.84
N GLY A 111 22.78 17.35 17.50
CA GLY A 111 23.23 16.85 16.20
C GLY A 111 24.74 16.91 15.95
N LEU A 112 25.56 17.41 16.90
CA LEU A 112 26.97 17.71 16.65
C LEU A 112 27.98 16.85 17.44
N ASN A 113 29.16 16.69 16.82
CA ASN A 113 30.31 15.98 17.38
C ASN A 113 31.48 16.95 17.63
N GLY A 114 32.22 16.75 18.73
CA GLY A 114 33.35 17.60 19.08
C GLY A 114 34.03 17.31 20.41
N THR A 115 34.91 18.21 20.83
CA THR A 115 35.62 18.14 22.12
C THR A 115 35.22 19.32 23.00
N LEU A 116 34.58 19.04 24.14
CA LEU A 116 34.32 19.97 25.23
C LEU A 116 35.56 20.08 26.12
N SER A 117 36.10 21.30 26.25
CA SER A 117 37.22 21.63 27.12
C SER A 117 36.75 22.46 28.32
N VAL A 118 37.08 22.02 29.53
CA VAL A 118 36.84 22.76 30.78
C VAL A 118 38.17 22.97 31.50
N ASN A 119 38.72 24.19 31.41
CA ASN A 119 40.11 24.50 31.73
C ASN A 119 41.08 23.56 30.96
N ASP A 120 41.98 22.85 31.65
CA ASP A 120 42.96 21.91 31.06
C ASP A 120 42.39 20.47 30.88
N VAL A 121 41.09 20.24 31.06
CA VAL A 121 40.45 18.90 31.00
C VAL A 121 39.49 18.84 29.83
N THR A 122 39.68 17.87 28.94
CA THR A 122 38.85 17.66 27.75
C THR A 122 37.94 16.43 27.90
N LEU A 123 36.81 16.47 27.20
CA LEU A 123 35.86 15.39 27.01
C LEU A 123 35.40 15.43 25.54
N ASP A 124 35.59 14.33 24.82
CA ASP A 124 34.98 14.18 23.50
C ASP A 124 33.50 13.84 23.68
N PHE A 125 32.62 14.49 22.93
CA PHE A 125 31.17 14.28 22.94
C PHE A 125 30.66 13.95 21.53
N SER A 126 29.55 13.23 21.51
CA SER A 126 28.76 12.90 20.32
C SER A 126 27.32 13.20 20.71
N TYR A 127 26.72 14.18 20.04
CA TYR A 127 25.29 14.49 20.13
C TYR A 127 24.62 14.42 18.75
N ALA A 128 25.34 13.98 17.71
CA ALA A 128 24.72 13.44 16.51
C ALA A 128 23.88 12.22 16.90
N ASP A 129 22.63 12.18 16.42
CA ASP A 129 21.85 10.96 16.41
C ASP A 129 22.54 9.94 15.48
N GLU A 130 22.51 8.67 15.87
CA GLU A 130 23.00 7.59 14.99
C GLU A 130 21.96 7.36 13.89
N PRO A 131 22.33 7.01 12.65
CA PRO A 131 21.38 6.76 11.58
C PRO A 131 20.30 5.76 11.98
N VAL A 132 19.04 6.10 11.71
CA VAL A 132 17.90 5.24 11.98
C VAL A 132 17.65 4.37 10.75
N THR A 133 17.72 3.05 10.92
CA THR A 133 17.31 2.11 9.90
C THR A 133 15.85 1.72 10.14
N ILE A 134 15.04 1.84 9.10
CA ILE A 134 13.62 1.47 9.07
C ILE A 134 13.48 0.32 8.07
N ASP A 135 12.96 -0.80 8.53
CA ASP A 135 12.63 -1.94 7.67
C ASP A 135 11.23 -1.75 7.05
N ILE A 136 11.14 -1.76 5.72
CA ILE A 136 9.85 -1.73 5.03
C ILE A 136 9.59 -3.11 4.41
N PHE A 137 8.50 -3.74 4.84
CA PHE A 137 7.94 -4.91 4.19
C PHE A 137 6.77 -4.48 3.32
N HIS A 138 6.64 -5.06 2.13
CA HIS A 138 5.47 -4.78 1.30
C HIS A 138 4.94 -5.97 0.50
N THR A 139 3.63 -5.94 0.32
CA THR A 139 2.88 -6.80 -0.61
C THR A 139 2.04 -5.94 -1.55
N ASN A 140 1.47 -6.57 -2.57
CA ASN A 140 0.50 -5.97 -3.49
C ASN A 140 -0.17 -7.12 -4.26
N ASP A 141 -1.37 -6.87 -4.81
CA ASP A 141 -2.07 -7.80 -5.70
C ASP A 141 -2.23 -9.21 -5.06
N ILE A 142 -2.65 -9.25 -3.78
CA ILE A 142 -2.81 -10.51 -3.02
C ILE A 142 -3.95 -11.37 -3.61
N HIS A 143 -4.97 -10.79 -4.24
CA HIS A 143 -6.07 -11.50 -4.93
C HIS A 143 -6.66 -12.66 -4.12
N SER A 144 -7.00 -12.41 -2.85
CA SER A 144 -7.53 -13.38 -1.90
C SER A 144 -6.64 -14.62 -1.64
N LYS A 145 -5.35 -14.63 -2.03
CA LYS A 145 -4.42 -15.77 -1.85
C LYS A 145 -3.91 -15.88 -0.41
N ILE A 146 -4.80 -16.30 0.49
CA ILE A 146 -4.54 -16.36 1.93
C ILE A 146 -3.58 -17.46 2.38
N ASP A 147 -3.45 -18.57 1.64
CA ASP A 147 -2.74 -19.78 2.12
C ASP A 147 -1.25 -19.54 2.47
N ASN A 148 -0.62 -18.57 1.80
CA ASN A 148 0.78 -18.19 2.03
C ASN A 148 0.96 -17.14 3.14
N LEU A 149 -0.10 -16.48 3.61
CA LEU A 149 0.00 -15.35 4.54
C LEU A 149 0.57 -15.76 5.91
N GLY A 150 0.43 -17.03 6.32
CA GLY A 150 1.10 -17.57 7.52
C GLY A 150 2.62 -17.60 7.40
N LEU A 151 3.16 -17.94 6.22
CA LEU A 151 4.61 -17.91 5.93
C LEU A 151 5.12 -16.47 5.86
N ILE A 152 4.37 -15.60 5.18
CA ILE A 152 4.67 -14.17 5.03
C ILE A 152 4.71 -13.50 6.41
N SER A 153 3.70 -13.72 7.25
CA SER A 153 3.65 -13.20 8.61
C SER A 153 4.83 -13.66 9.47
N GLN A 154 5.24 -14.93 9.34
CA GLN A 154 6.42 -15.42 10.07
C GLN A 154 7.71 -14.76 9.58
N PHE A 155 7.86 -14.57 8.27
CA PHE A 155 9.01 -13.86 7.70
C PHE A 155 9.10 -12.41 8.18
N ILE A 156 7.99 -11.67 8.11
CA ILE A 156 7.89 -10.29 8.61
C ILE A 156 8.21 -10.25 10.12
N ASN A 157 7.63 -11.14 10.93
CA ASN A 157 7.93 -11.23 12.36
C ASN A 157 9.41 -11.56 12.64
N GLU A 158 10.04 -12.48 11.89
CA GLU A 158 11.43 -12.87 12.11
C GLU A 158 12.44 -11.78 11.72
N GLN A 159 12.16 -10.99 10.68
CA GLN A 159 12.99 -9.85 10.31
C GLN A 159 12.66 -8.62 11.18
N GLY A 160 11.39 -8.37 11.47
CA GLY A 160 10.90 -7.25 12.28
C GLY A 160 11.22 -7.35 13.78
N GLU A 161 11.21 -8.55 14.40
CA GLU A 161 11.70 -8.76 15.78
C GLU A 161 13.21 -8.48 15.92
N ALA A 162 13.96 -8.39 14.81
CA ALA A 162 15.35 -7.96 14.82
C ALA A 162 15.51 -6.43 14.79
N ALA A 163 14.45 -5.70 14.43
CA ALA A 163 14.46 -4.25 14.18
C ALA A 163 13.77 -3.43 15.29
N ASP A 164 12.65 -3.89 15.86
CA ASP A 164 11.67 -3.06 16.62
C ASP A 164 11.11 -1.83 15.82
N ASN A 165 11.67 -1.53 14.64
CA ASN A 165 11.48 -0.34 13.81
C ASN A 165 11.11 -0.74 12.36
N HIS A 166 9.87 -1.18 12.12
CA HIS A 166 9.42 -1.58 10.78
C HIS A 166 8.00 -1.12 10.46
N LEU A 167 7.67 -1.09 9.17
CA LEU A 167 6.30 -0.96 8.66
C LEU A 167 5.99 -2.11 7.68
N TYR A 168 4.76 -2.61 7.71
CA TYR A 168 4.20 -3.50 6.70
C TYR A 168 3.12 -2.77 5.90
N LEU A 169 3.33 -2.65 4.58
CA LEU A 169 2.48 -1.88 3.67
C LEU A 169 1.92 -2.76 2.55
N ASP A 170 0.67 -2.54 2.13
CA ASP A 170 0.09 -3.22 0.96
C ASP A 170 -0.37 -2.24 -0.12
N ALA A 171 0.02 -2.48 -1.38
CA ALA A 171 -0.27 -1.56 -2.49
C ALA A 171 -1.59 -1.85 -3.24
N GLY A 172 -2.56 -2.57 -2.66
CA GLY A 172 -3.91 -2.72 -3.19
C GLY A 172 -4.23 -4.09 -3.81
N ASP A 173 -5.50 -4.32 -4.12
CA ASP A 173 -6.07 -5.57 -4.66
C ASP A 173 -5.86 -6.80 -3.74
N ILE A 174 -6.41 -6.72 -2.52
CA ILE A 174 -6.45 -7.89 -1.63
C ILE A 174 -7.66 -8.79 -1.90
N PHE A 175 -8.70 -8.29 -2.55
CA PHE A 175 -9.91 -9.05 -2.89
C PHE A 175 -9.85 -9.74 -4.27
N SER A 176 -10.87 -10.55 -4.57
CA SER A 176 -11.12 -11.24 -5.84
C SER A 176 -10.03 -12.23 -6.30
N GLY A 177 -10.16 -13.50 -5.90
CA GLY A 177 -9.33 -14.58 -6.45
C GLY A 177 -9.31 -15.90 -5.70
N ASN A 178 -10.08 -16.04 -4.61
CA ASN A 178 -10.21 -17.27 -3.84
C ASN A 178 -11.60 -17.34 -3.19
N ALA A 179 -12.39 -18.33 -3.59
CA ALA A 179 -13.76 -18.55 -3.12
C ALA A 179 -13.93 -18.55 -1.59
N VAL A 180 -12.90 -18.89 -0.81
CA VAL A 180 -12.92 -18.85 0.66
C VAL A 180 -13.15 -17.42 1.18
N VAL A 181 -12.51 -16.45 0.54
CA VAL A 181 -12.61 -15.00 0.83
C VAL A 181 -13.79 -14.39 0.08
N ASP A 182 -13.93 -14.74 -1.20
CA ASP A 182 -14.83 -14.05 -2.13
C ASP A 182 -16.31 -14.35 -1.81
N LEU A 183 -16.64 -15.58 -1.40
CA LEU A 183 -17.98 -15.96 -0.92
C LEU A 183 -18.34 -15.34 0.45
N GLN A 184 -17.38 -14.68 1.10
CA GLN A 184 -17.52 -13.97 2.37
C GLN A 184 -17.24 -12.47 2.22
N GLU A 185 -17.29 -11.94 0.99
CA GLU A 185 -17.21 -10.51 0.68
C GLU A 185 -15.96 -9.83 1.29
N GLY A 186 -14.83 -10.56 1.32
CA GLY A 186 -13.53 -10.06 1.80
C GLY A 186 -13.24 -10.25 3.28
N ALA A 187 -14.22 -10.64 4.12
CA ALA A 187 -14.03 -10.66 5.58
C ALA A 187 -12.84 -11.53 6.07
N PRO A 188 -12.56 -12.73 5.50
CA PRO A 188 -11.46 -13.57 5.96
C PRO A 188 -10.07 -12.97 5.79
N ILE A 189 -9.84 -12.20 4.73
CA ILE A 189 -8.52 -11.59 4.51
C ILE A 189 -8.30 -10.38 5.42
N ILE A 190 -9.35 -9.64 5.79
CA ILE A 190 -9.26 -8.57 6.80
C ILE A 190 -8.86 -9.14 8.16
N ASP A 191 -9.52 -10.21 8.62
CA ASP A 191 -9.17 -10.89 9.87
C ASP A 191 -7.69 -11.35 9.89
N ILE A 192 -7.19 -11.85 8.75
CA ILE A 192 -5.81 -12.29 8.60
C ILE A 192 -4.82 -11.11 8.61
N LEU A 193 -5.08 -10.05 7.83
CA LEU A 193 -4.20 -8.87 7.75
C LEU A 193 -4.17 -8.10 9.08
N ASN A 194 -5.27 -8.10 9.84
CA ASN A 194 -5.31 -7.59 11.20
C ASN A 194 -4.38 -8.39 12.14
N GLU A 195 -4.42 -9.73 12.13
CA GLU A 195 -3.51 -10.58 12.93
C GLU A 195 -2.04 -10.47 12.46
N MET A 196 -1.83 -10.09 11.19
CA MET A 196 -0.50 -9.78 10.65
C MET A 196 0.04 -8.41 11.08
N ASN A 197 -0.80 -7.52 11.63
CA ASN A 197 -0.47 -6.13 11.96
C ASN A 197 0.04 -5.36 10.71
N LEU A 198 -0.74 -5.40 9.63
CA LEU A 198 -0.57 -4.44 8.52
C LEU A 198 -0.70 -3.00 9.06
N ASP A 199 0.14 -2.07 8.60
CA ASP A 199 0.08 -0.67 9.05
C ASP A 199 -0.86 0.14 8.13
N ALA A 200 -0.57 0.14 6.83
CA ALA A 200 -1.34 0.88 5.82
C ALA A 200 -1.51 0.11 4.52
N MET A 201 -2.58 0.45 3.81
CA MET A 201 -2.94 -0.11 2.52
C MET A 201 -3.44 0.97 1.54
N ALA A 202 -2.97 0.94 0.30
CA ALA A 202 -3.58 1.72 -0.79
C ALA A 202 -4.85 1.04 -1.30
N ILE A 203 -5.90 1.82 -1.58
CA ILE A 203 -7.12 1.29 -2.21
C ILE A 203 -6.83 0.93 -3.67
N GLY A 204 -7.03 -0.33 -4.05
CA GLY A 204 -6.96 -0.83 -5.42
C GLY A 204 -8.32 -0.87 -6.13
N ASN A 205 -8.39 -1.59 -7.26
CA ASN A 205 -9.64 -1.71 -8.04
C ASN A 205 -10.56 -2.83 -7.51
N HIS A 206 -10.01 -3.95 -7.05
CA HIS A 206 -10.82 -5.09 -6.59
C HIS A 206 -11.46 -4.87 -5.22
N GLU A 207 -11.02 -3.86 -4.47
CA GLU A 207 -11.70 -3.41 -3.24
C GLU A 207 -13.19 -3.07 -3.46
N PHE A 208 -13.57 -2.64 -4.66
CA PHE A 208 -14.95 -2.30 -5.02
C PHE A 208 -15.80 -3.47 -5.54
N ASP A 209 -15.20 -4.65 -5.79
CA ASP A 209 -15.87 -5.72 -6.52
C ASP A 209 -17.09 -6.29 -5.79
N TYR A 210 -17.04 -6.43 -4.47
CA TYR A 210 -18.18 -6.88 -3.65
C TYR A 210 -19.22 -5.77 -3.40
N GLY A 211 -19.02 -4.59 -4.00
CA GLY A 211 -19.87 -3.42 -3.88
C GLY A 211 -19.57 -2.56 -2.65
N GLN A 212 -19.96 -1.29 -2.73
CA GLN A 212 -19.57 -0.25 -1.77
C GLN A 212 -19.90 -0.56 -0.31
N GLN A 213 -21.02 -1.24 -0.04
CA GLN A 213 -21.39 -1.59 1.34
C GLN A 213 -20.47 -2.67 1.91
N ALA A 214 -20.08 -3.67 1.11
CA ALA A 214 -19.13 -4.68 1.55
C ALA A 214 -17.78 -4.02 1.84
N PHE A 215 -17.27 -3.19 0.93
CA PHE A 215 -16.01 -2.46 1.16
C PHE A 215 -16.07 -1.57 2.41
N ALA A 216 -17.15 -0.80 2.60
CA ALA A 216 -17.35 -0.01 3.81
C ALA A 216 -17.39 -0.86 5.08
N ASP A 217 -18.00 -2.06 5.04
CA ASP A 217 -18.00 -2.98 6.18
C ASP A 217 -16.58 -3.52 6.45
N ARG A 218 -15.79 -3.86 5.40
CA ARG A 218 -14.37 -4.27 5.54
C ARG A 218 -13.49 -3.17 6.14
N VAL A 219 -13.62 -1.93 5.67
CA VAL A 219 -12.91 -0.76 6.24
C VAL A 219 -13.24 -0.55 7.73
N ASN A 220 -14.47 -0.83 8.15
CA ASN A 220 -14.87 -0.77 9.57
C ASN A 220 -14.38 -1.97 10.41
N GLU A 221 -13.89 -3.04 9.77
CA GLU A 221 -13.39 -4.26 10.40
C GLU A 221 -11.85 -4.31 10.44
N SER A 222 -11.15 -3.51 9.61
CA SER A 222 -9.70 -3.34 9.63
C SER A 222 -9.18 -2.67 10.90
N GLU A 223 -7.98 -3.10 11.32
CA GLU A 223 -7.15 -2.44 12.35
C GLU A 223 -5.97 -1.63 11.73
N PHE A 224 -5.98 -1.46 10.40
CA PHE A 224 -4.98 -0.80 9.56
C PHE A 224 -5.57 0.34 8.72
N ASP A 225 -4.73 1.25 8.25
CA ASP A 225 -5.16 2.48 7.55
C ASP A 225 -5.42 2.27 6.05
N TRP A 226 -6.62 2.61 5.58
CA TRP A 226 -7.01 2.60 4.16
C TRP A 226 -6.81 3.97 3.53
N LEU A 227 -5.85 4.08 2.62
CA LEU A 227 -5.37 5.36 2.10
C LEU A 227 -5.66 5.52 0.59
N SER A 228 -6.11 6.71 0.19
CA SER A 228 -6.19 7.12 -1.22
C SER A 228 -6.42 8.64 -1.34
N ALA A 229 -5.41 9.37 -1.82
CA ALA A 229 -5.44 10.82 -1.90
C ALA A 229 -6.26 11.37 -3.07
N ASN A 230 -6.44 10.59 -4.14
CA ASN A 230 -7.14 10.99 -5.36
C ASN A 230 -8.59 10.46 -5.43
N THR A 231 -9.09 9.77 -4.40
CA THR A 231 -10.50 9.34 -4.30
C THR A 231 -11.33 10.40 -3.56
N GLU A 232 -12.43 10.89 -4.17
CA GLU A 232 -13.39 11.82 -3.55
C GLU A 232 -14.79 11.21 -3.47
N ILE A 233 -15.34 11.07 -2.27
CA ILE A 233 -16.72 10.61 -2.06
C ILE A 233 -17.69 11.79 -2.31
N VAL A 234 -18.28 11.87 -3.50
CA VAL A 234 -19.10 13.02 -3.94
C VAL A 234 -20.60 12.87 -3.68
N ASP A 235 -21.13 11.64 -3.59
CA ASP A 235 -22.51 11.39 -3.17
C ASP A 235 -22.59 10.98 -1.68
N PRO A 236 -23.28 11.73 -0.80
CA PRO A 236 -23.41 11.40 0.62
C PRO A 236 -24.29 10.16 0.92
N ASP A 237 -24.89 9.53 -0.08
CA ASP A 237 -25.58 8.23 0.07
C ASP A 237 -24.61 7.02 -0.17
N VAL A 238 -23.36 7.24 -0.60
CA VAL A 238 -22.28 6.22 -0.62
C VAL A 238 -21.92 5.81 0.81
N PRO A 239 -21.79 4.50 1.12
CA PRO A 239 -21.53 4.01 2.49
C PRO A 239 -20.06 4.08 2.92
N ILE A 240 -19.13 4.21 1.98
CA ILE A 240 -17.68 4.32 2.22
C ILE A 240 -17.39 5.71 2.81
N GLU A 241 -16.62 5.78 3.90
CA GLU A 241 -16.15 7.06 4.43
C GLU A 241 -15.05 7.65 3.51
N GLN A 242 -14.88 8.98 3.50
CA GLN A 242 -13.82 9.61 2.71
C GLN A 242 -12.45 9.06 3.16
N PRO A 243 -11.68 8.37 2.30
CA PRO A 243 -10.36 7.90 2.68
C PRO A 243 -9.45 9.08 3.00
N GLU A 244 -8.54 8.88 3.95
CA GLU A 244 -7.47 9.82 4.22
C GLU A 244 -6.40 9.71 3.12
N PRO A 245 -5.74 10.81 2.74
CA PRO A 245 -4.77 10.83 1.65
C PRO A 245 -3.42 10.18 2.02
N TYR A 246 -3.07 10.22 3.31
CA TYR A 246 -1.83 9.72 3.87
C TYR A 246 -1.99 9.51 5.38
N GLU A 247 -1.07 8.76 5.99
CA GLU A 247 -0.82 8.73 7.44
C GLU A 247 0.68 8.99 7.71
N ILE A 248 1.04 9.45 8.92
CA ILE A 248 2.44 9.70 9.32
C ILE A 248 2.77 8.88 10.56
N TYR A 249 3.66 7.90 10.41
CA TYR A 249 4.10 6.99 11.47
C TYR A 249 5.38 7.50 12.15
N GLU A 250 5.44 7.48 13.49
CA GLU A 250 6.67 7.75 14.26
C GLU A 250 7.45 6.43 14.43
N VAL A 251 8.58 6.29 13.74
CA VAL A 251 9.47 5.12 13.85
C VAL A 251 10.81 5.54 14.44
N ASP A 252 11.06 5.17 15.70
CA ASP A 252 12.26 5.55 16.50
C ASP A 252 12.60 7.07 16.48
N GLY A 253 11.57 7.91 16.35
CA GLY A 253 11.69 9.37 16.27
C GLY A 253 11.76 9.96 14.87
N VAL A 254 11.70 9.15 13.81
CA VAL A 254 11.60 9.56 12.40
C VAL A 254 10.12 9.64 11.99
N GLU A 255 9.69 10.75 11.37
CA GLU A 255 8.33 10.93 10.85
C GLU A 255 8.20 10.35 9.42
N VAL A 256 7.66 9.13 9.29
CA VAL A 256 7.48 8.42 8.00
C VAL A 256 6.07 8.66 7.45
N GLY A 257 5.96 9.45 6.39
CA GLY A 257 4.72 9.61 5.64
C GLY A 257 4.47 8.47 4.66
N VAL A 258 3.28 7.90 4.68
CA VAL A 258 2.77 6.96 3.67
C VAL A 258 1.63 7.65 2.92
N PHE A 259 1.88 8.08 1.68
CA PHE A 259 0.93 8.79 0.83
C PHE A 259 0.40 7.86 -0.27
N ALA A 260 -0.92 7.77 -0.47
CA ALA A 260 -1.49 6.76 -1.35
C ALA A 260 -2.24 7.29 -2.58
N LEU A 261 -2.18 6.53 -3.68
CA LEU A 261 -2.85 6.85 -4.95
C LEU A 261 -3.52 5.61 -5.55
N THR A 262 -4.75 5.77 -6.03
CA THR A 262 -5.54 4.73 -6.72
C THR A 262 -5.59 5.02 -8.22
N GLN A 263 -5.74 3.98 -9.05
CA GLN A 263 -5.95 4.12 -10.49
C GLN A 263 -7.15 5.04 -10.82
N ASN A 264 -7.04 5.80 -11.91
CA ASN A 264 -8.11 6.71 -12.36
C ASN A 264 -8.53 6.44 -13.82
N PRO A 265 -9.77 5.96 -14.07
CA PRO A 265 -10.66 5.31 -13.10
C PRO A 265 -10.11 3.92 -12.71
N PRO A 266 -10.50 3.34 -11.56
CA PRO A 266 -10.14 1.96 -11.23
C PRO A 266 -10.78 0.96 -12.21
N SER A 267 -10.04 -0.08 -12.58
CA SER A 267 -10.52 -1.22 -13.40
C SER A 267 -11.48 -2.14 -12.65
N THR A 268 -12.64 -1.60 -12.25
CA THR A 268 -13.73 -2.31 -11.59
C THR A 268 -15.07 -2.03 -12.27
N ARG A 269 -16.17 -2.61 -11.77
CA ARG A 269 -17.52 -2.38 -12.29
C ARG A 269 -17.92 -0.90 -12.12
N PRO A 270 -18.36 -0.18 -13.17
CA PRO A 270 -18.80 1.21 -13.06
C PRO A 270 -19.91 1.44 -12.03
N SER A 271 -20.83 0.48 -11.84
CA SER A 271 -21.82 0.53 -10.74
C SER A 271 -21.21 0.44 -9.34
N GLY A 272 -20.06 -0.21 -9.18
CA GLY A 272 -19.31 -0.31 -7.92
C GLY A 272 -18.75 1.02 -7.44
N ILE A 273 -18.55 1.98 -8.34
CA ILE A 273 -17.99 3.31 -8.05
C ILE A 273 -18.96 4.48 -8.30
N GLU A 274 -20.28 4.23 -8.48
CA GLU A 274 -21.26 5.31 -8.62
C GLU A 274 -21.25 6.21 -7.36
N GLY A 275 -21.08 7.52 -7.55
CA GLY A 275 -21.00 8.50 -6.46
C GLY A 275 -19.59 8.76 -5.90
N ILE A 276 -18.56 8.20 -6.55
CA ILE A 276 -17.14 8.39 -6.23
C ILE A 276 -16.44 8.99 -7.45
N ASP A 277 -15.74 10.12 -7.27
CA ASP A 277 -14.89 10.72 -8.31
C ASP A 277 -13.42 10.33 -8.05
N PHE A 278 -12.68 9.97 -9.09
CA PHE A 278 -11.24 9.71 -9.02
C PHE A 278 -10.49 10.82 -9.79
N HIS A 279 -9.52 11.44 -9.13
CA HIS A 279 -8.73 12.55 -9.66
C HIS A 279 -7.42 12.08 -10.29
N ASP A 280 -6.83 12.89 -11.16
CA ASP A 280 -5.54 12.59 -11.78
C ASP A 280 -4.47 12.43 -10.69
N TYR A 281 -3.71 11.34 -10.73
CA TYR A 281 -2.78 10.99 -9.65
C TYR A 281 -1.55 11.91 -9.60
N VAL A 282 -1.11 12.48 -10.73
CA VAL A 282 0.00 13.45 -10.77
C VAL A 282 -0.48 14.82 -10.29
N GLU A 283 -1.60 15.33 -10.83
CA GLU A 283 -2.20 16.60 -10.35
C GLU A 283 -2.60 16.51 -8.87
N THR A 284 -2.89 15.32 -8.34
CA THR A 284 -3.13 15.10 -6.91
C THR A 284 -1.82 15.12 -6.13
N ALA A 285 -0.80 14.36 -6.52
CA ALA A 285 0.51 14.37 -5.84
C ALA A 285 1.10 15.79 -5.72
N GLU A 286 1.04 16.61 -6.78
CA GLU A 286 1.47 18.02 -6.76
C GLU A 286 0.80 18.86 -5.65
N GLN A 287 -0.43 18.51 -5.22
CA GLN A 287 -1.15 19.23 -4.16
C GLN A 287 -0.64 18.87 -2.75
N TYR A 288 -0.03 17.70 -2.59
CA TYR A 288 0.52 17.18 -1.33
C TYR A 288 2.05 17.33 -1.21
N ALA A 289 2.69 18.05 -2.15
CA ALA A 289 4.12 18.38 -2.10
C ALA A 289 4.60 19.12 -0.83
N TYR A 290 3.69 19.54 0.06
CA TYR A 290 4.05 20.07 1.38
C TYR A 290 4.50 18.98 2.37
N LEU A 291 4.21 17.70 2.09
CA LEU A 291 4.62 16.58 2.94
C LEU A 291 6.14 16.43 2.99
N GLU A 292 6.87 16.80 1.93
CA GLU A 292 8.34 16.91 1.91
C GLU A 292 8.89 17.82 3.05
N GLU A 293 8.11 18.80 3.52
CA GLU A 293 8.47 19.65 4.67
C GLU A 293 7.82 19.21 6.01
N GLU A 294 6.92 18.21 6.01
CA GLU A 294 6.20 17.70 7.20
C GLU A 294 6.55 16.22 7.56
N THR A 295 7.44 15.57 6.81
CA THR A 295 7.92 14.19 7.06
C THR A 295 9.43 14.09 6.85
N ASP A 296 10.09 13.21 7.59
CA ASP A 296 11.51 12.86 7.42
C ASP A 296 11.74 11.87 6.27
N VAL A 297 10.74 11.04 5.98
CA VAL A 297 10.72 10.04 4.91
C VAL A 297 9.33 10.04 4.28
N LEU A 298 9.22 10.06 2.95
CA LEU A 298 7.94 10.09 2.24
C LEU A 298 7.83 8.96 1.19
N ILE A 299 7.01 7.96 1.52
CA ILE A 299 6.68 6.79 0.71
C ILE A 299 5.42 7.06 -0.10
N ALA A 300 5.45 6.81 -1.41
CA ALA A 300 4.23 6.68 -2.22
C ALA A 300 3.79 5.22 -2.27
N LEU A 301 2.57 4.92 -1.81
CA LEU A 301 1.96 3.58 -1.85
C LEU A 301 0.84 3.58 -2.91
N THR A 302 1.06 2.97 -4.05
CA THR A 302 0.31 3.27 -5.27
C THR A 302 -0.33 2.04 -5.91
N HIS A 303 -1.60 2.16 -6.30
CA HIS A 303 -2.31 1.17 -7.10
C HIS A 303 -2.61 1.73 -8.49
N ILE A 304 -1.58 2.16 -9.23
CA ILE A 304 -1.70 2.75 -10.58
C ILE A 304 -0.98 1.93 -11.67
N GLY A 305 -0.12 0.97 -11.28
CA GLY A 305 0.61 0.07 -12.16
C GLY A 305 2.00 0.56 -12.53
N HIS A 306 2.98 -0.35 -12.63
CA HIS A 306 4.41 -0.05 -12.71
C HIS A 306 4.82 0.97 -13.78
N SER A 307 4.14 0.99 -14.94
CA SER A 307 4.44 1.98 -15.99
C SER A 307 3.95 3.39 -15.65
N ALA A 308 2.86 3.50 -14.89
CA ALA A 308 2.37 4.76 -14.34
C ALA A 308 3.17 5.19 -13.11
N ASP A 309 3.65 4.26 -12.27
CA ASP A 309 4.57 4.56 -11.16
C ASP A 309 5.89 5.17 -11.67
N ILE A 310 6.46 4.60 -12.75
CA ILE A 310 7.63 5.17 -13.43
C ILE A 310 7.32 6.58 -13.96
N ALA A 311 6.15 6.79 -14.59
CA ALA A 311 5.75 8.10 -15.10
C ALA A 311 5.49 9.12 -13.99
N LEU A 312 5.00 8.68 -12.82
CA LEU A 312 4.83 9.51 -11.63
C LEU A 312 6.20 9.99 -11.12
N ALA A 313 7.19 9.10 -10.99
CA ALA A 313 8.56 9.47 -10.62
C ALA A 313 9.30 10.31 -11.68
N GLU A 314 8.87 10.29 -12.95
CA GLU A 314 9.42 11.18 -13.99
C GLU A 314 8.98 12.65 -13.78
N GLU A 315 7.81 12.89 -13.20
CA GLU A 315 7.22 14.23 -12.99
C GLU A 315 7.26 14.71 -11.52
N ILE A 316 7.35 13.81 -10.53
CA ILE A 316 7.37 14.11 -9.08
C ILE A 316 8.67 13.57 -8.45
N ASP A 317 9.48 14.46 -7.88
CA ASP A 317 10.85 14.18 -7.39
C ASP A 317 11.03 14.29 -5.86
N PHE A 318 9.93 14.38 -5.09
CA PHE A 318 9.95 14.49 -3.62
C PHE A 318 9.65 13.17 -2.86
N PHE A 319 9.44 12.05 -3.58
CA PHE A 319 9.23 10.74 -2.95
C PHE A 319 10.55 10.01 -2.77
N ASP A 320 10.80 9.46 -1.57
CA ASP A 320 11.99 8.65 -1.28
C ASP A 320 11.90 7.25 -1.91
N VAL A 321 10.68 6.72 -2.09
CA VAL A 321 10.39 5.44 -2.74
C VAL A 321 8.92 5.38 -3.18
N ILE A 322 8.66 4.69 -4.30
CA ILE A 322 7.31 4.31 -4.76
C ILE A 322 7.14 2.79 -4.67
N ILE A 323 6.11 2.35 -3.96
CA ILE A 323 5.70 0.96 -3.81
C ILE A 323 4.39 0.77 -4.59
N GLY A 324 4.41 -0.03 -5.66
CA GLY A 324 3.30 -0.17 -6.61
C GLY A 324 2.49 -1.47 -6.51
N GLY A 325 1.25 -1.41 -6.98
CA GLY A 325 0.32 -2.53 -7.23
C GLY A 325 -0.15 -2.63 -8.69
N HIS A 326 -1.32 -3.24 -8.91
CA HIS A 326 -2.08 -3.32 -10.17
C HIS A 326 -1.47 -4.15 -11.30
N SER A 327 -0.19 -3.97 -11.62
CA SER A 327 0.43 -4.57 -12.82
C SER A 327 1.08 -5.94 -12.58
N HIS A 328 1.03 -6.46 -11.34
CA HIS A 328 1.64 -7.72 -10.93
C HIS A 328 3.16 -7.81 -11.24
N THR A 329 3.86 -6.69 -11.38
CA THR A 329 5.26 -6.68 -11.82
C THR A 329 6.17 -7.25 -10.74
N ARG A 330 7.10 -8.13 -11.12
CA ARG A 330 8.12 -8.70 -10.21
C ARG A 330 9.42 -7.93 -10.34
N THR A 331 9.62 -6.95 -9.47
CA THR A 331 10.79 -6.07 -9.47
C THR A 331 11.91 -6.72 -8.66
N PHE A 332 12.76 -7.55 -9.29
CA PHE A 332 13.89 -8.22 -8.62
C PHE A 332 15.11 -7.33 -8.34
N GLU A 333 15.19 -6.18 -9.01
CA GLU A 333 16.13 -5.07 -8.80
C GLU A 333 15.30 -3.79 -8.99
N GLU A 334 15.49 -2.77 -8.15
CA GLU A 334 14.69 -1.54 -8.15
C GLU A 334 14.84 -0.74 -9.46
N VAL A 335 13.75 -0.08 -9.89
CA VAL A 335 13.80 0.84 -11.04
C VAL A 335 13.95 2.27 -10.51
N VAL A 336 15.16 2.84 -10.61
CA VAL A 336 15.43 4.21 -10.14
C VAL A 336 15.13 5.25 -11.23
N VAL A 337 14.28 6.21 -10.91
CA VAL A 337 13.86 7.34 -11.75
C VAL A 337 14.02 8.62 -10.94
N ASN A 338 14.77 9.60 -11.46
CA ASN A 338 15.06 10.86 -10.74
C ASN A 338 15.58 10.68 -9.30
N ASP A 339 16.38 9.63 -9.07
CA ASP A 339 16.89 9.18 -7.76
C ASP A 339 15.84 8.52 -6.82
N THR A 340 14.54 8.53 -7.16
CA THR A 340 13.46 7.74 -6.52
C THR A 340 13.43 6.28 -7.02
N PRO A 341 13.51 5.26 -6.15
CA PRO A 341 13.28 3.85 -6.49
C PRO A 341 11.79 3.53 -6.66
N VAL A 342 11.47 2.68 -7.65
CA VAL A 342 10.11 2.14 -7.89
C VAL A 342 10.15 0.61 -7.78
N VAL A 343 9.30 0.04 -6.90
CA VAL A 343 9.27 -1.40 -6.56
C VAL A 343 7.86 -2.01 -6.58
N GLN A 344 7.79 -3.32 -6.86
CA GLN A 344 6.58 -4.15 -6.82
C GLN A 344 6.96 -5.59 -6.44
N ALA A 345 6.09 -6.29 -5.69
CA ALA A 345 6.30 -7.65 -5.18
C ALA A 345 5.57 -8.75 -5.99
N GLY A 346 5.24 -8.52 -7.26
CA GLY A 346 4.50 -9.51 -8.04
C GLY A 346 3.02 -9.53 -7.67
N ALA A 347 2.49 -10.69 -7.29
CA ALA A 347 1.08 -10.91 -6.94
C ALA A 347 0.88 -12.27 -6.25
N ASP A 348 -0.37 -12.60 -5.90
CA ASP A 348 -0.85 -13.93 -5.46
C ASP A 348 -0.18 -14.45 -4.16
N SER A 349 0.30 -13.55 -3.29
CA SER A 349 1.09 -13.89 -2.09
C SER A 349 2.31 -14.79 -2.39
N LEU A 350 2.92 -14.65 -3.58
CA LEU A 350 4.08 -15.45 -3.99
C LEU A 350 5.42 -14.83 -3.59
N PHE A 351 5.45 -13.51 -3.37
CA PHE A 351 6.64 -12.80 -2.89
C PHE A 351 6.26 -11.77 -1.83
N VAL A 352 7.24 -11.40 -1.02
CA VAL A 352 7.22 -10.23 -0.13
C VAL A 352 8.39 -9.35 -0.50
N GLY A 353 8.15 -8.06 -0.72
CA GLY A 353 9.25 -7.10 -0.87
C GLY A 353 9.79 -6.70 0.49
N HIS A 354 11.11 -6.58 0.59
CA HIS A 354 11.79 -6.04 1.77
C HIS A 354 12.89 -5.09 1.33
N PHE A 355 13.01 -3.94 1.99
CA PHE A 355 14.12 -3.01 1.87
C PHE A 355 14.33 -2.21 3.16
N ASN A 356 15.48 -1.55 3.25
CA ASN A 356 15.81 -0.65 4.35
C ASN A 356 15.84 0.81 3.87
N LEU A 357 15.20 1.69 4.64
CA LEU A 357 15.42 3.14 4.56
C LEU A 357 16.34 3.53 5.71
N GLU A 358 17.54 4.03 5.41
CA GLU A 358 18.47 4.60 6.39
C GLU A 358 18.33 6.13 6.34
N TYR A 359 17.85 6.70 7.45
CA TYR A 359 17.72 8.15 7.67
C TYR A 359 18.91 8.66 8.50
N ASP A 360 19.65 9.64 7.97
CA ASP A 360 20.76 10.33 8.66
C ASP A 360 20.60 11.84 8.51
N ASN A 361 20.05 12.50 9.55
CA ASN A 361 19.98 13.96 9.66
C ASN A 361 19.36 14.69 8.44
N GLY A 362 18.33 14.10 7.84
CA GLY A 362 17.61 14.64 6.67
C GLY A 362 18.13 14.17 5.31
N ASP A 363 19.15 13.30 5.26
CA ASP A 363 19.49 12.50 4.07
C ASP A 363 18.84 11.10 4.24
N VAL A 364 18.02 10.67 3.27
CA VAL A 364 17.43 9.32 3.19
C VAL A 364 18.19 8.46 2.19
N SER A 365 18.38 7.17 2.49
CA SER A 365 18.93 6.22 1.52
C SER A 365 18.21 4.87 1.50
N PHE A 366 17.84 4.45 0.29
CA PHE A 366 17.23 3.15 -0.01
C PHE A 366 18.32 2.08 -0.17
N ASN A 367 18.24 1.02 0.64
CA ASN A 367 19.27 -0.01 0.75
C ASN A 367 18.68 -1.43 0.78
N ASP A 368 19.53 -2.40 0.40
CA ASP A 368 19.32 -3.85 0.60
C ASP A 368 17.95 -4.41 0.14
N PHE A 369 17.37 -3.86 -0.93
CA PHE A 369 16.12 -4.36 -1.52
C PHE A 369 16.23 -5.78 -2.11
N TYR A 370 15.21 -6.60 -1.85
CA TYR A 370 14.96 -7.87 -2.54
C TYR A 370 13.49 -8.29 -2.46
N LEU A 371 13.10 -9.22 -3.33
CA LEU A 371 11.86 -9.98 -3.21
C LEU A 371 12.15 -11.34 -2.58
N GLN A 372 11.56 -11.61 -1.42
CA GLN A 372 11.56 -12.93 -0.79
C GLN A 372 10.55 -13.83 -1.50
N ASP A 373 11.02 -14.88 -2.17
CA ASP A 373 10.17 -15.93 -2.74
C ASP A 373 9.56 -16.78 -1.60
N VAL A 374 8.24 -16.88 -1.55
CA VAL A 374 7.55 -17.59 -0.46
C VAL A 374 7.77 -19.11 -0.53
N ASP A 375 8.06 -19.68 -1.71
CA ASP A 375 8.42 -21.10 -1.85
C ASP A 375 9.76 -21.46 -1.16
N GLU A 376 10.59 -20.46 -0.81
CA GLU A 376 11.82 -20.66 -0.04
C GLU A 376 11.61 -20.61 1.50
N LEU A 377 10.45 -20.17 1.97
CA LEU A 377 10.08 -20.11 3.38
C LEU A 377 9.60 -21.49 3.90
N SER A 378 9.59 -21.67 5.23
CA SER A 378 9.16 -22.95 5.83
C SER A 378 8.68 -22.92 7.28
N GLU A 379 8.88 -21.81 8.00
CA GLU A 379 8.26 -21.58 9.30
C GLU A 379 7.03 -20.67 9.07
N THR A 380 5.93 -20.91 9.79
CA THR A 380 4.64 -20.21 9.62
C THR A 380 4.18 -19.67 10.97
N ASN A 381 3.50 -18.52 10.98
CA ASN A 381 2.95 -17.93 12.19
C ASN A 381 1.74 -18.76 12.62
N GLU A 382 1.83 -19.44 13.77
CA GLU A 382 0.78 -20.35 14.26
C GLU A 382 -0.59 -19.65 14.40
N SER A 383 -0.65 -18.35 14.71
CA SER A 383 -1.90 -17.61 14.88
C SER A 383 -2.62 -17.32 13.55
N VAL A 384 -1.89 -16.74 12.60
CA VAL A 384 -2.37 -16.51 11.22
C VAL A 384 -2.74 -17.84 10.54
N GLN A 385 -1.94 -18.89 10.73
CA GLN A 385 -2.26 -20.21 10.19
C GLN A 385 -3.54 -20.80 10.81
N GLU A 386 -3.80 -20.61 12.11
CA GLU A 386 -5.06 -21.05 12.74
C GLU A 386 -6.30 -20.34 12.14
N LEU A 387 -6.18 -19.08 11.69
CA LEU A 387 -7.26 -18.37 10.97
C LEU A 387 -7.46 -18.91 9.54
N ILE A 388 -6.38 -19.08 8.78
CA ILE A 388 -6.40 -19.65 7.42
C ILE A 388 -7.03 -21.05 7.43
N ASP A 389 -6.54 -21.92 8.33
CA ASP A 389 -7.03 -23.30 8.47
C ASP A 389 -8.52 -23.32 8.83
N MET A 390 -8.98 -22.42 9.71
CA MET A 390 -10.40 -22.28 10.08
C MET A 390 -11.26 -21.89 8.87
N TYR A 391 -10.89 -20.85 8.12
CA TYR A 391 -11.65 -20.39 6.98
C TYR A 391 -11.69 -21.42 5.83
N ASN A 392 -10.57 -22.09 5.58
CA ASN A 392 -10.50 -23.22 4.65
C ASN A 392 -11.40 -24.40 5.11
N GLU A 393 -11.38 -24.78 6.40
CA GLU A 393 -12.25 -25.84 6.94
C GLU A 393 -13.76 -25.51 6.84
N GLU A 394 -14.16 -24.24 6.95
CA GLU A 394 -15.56 -23.83 6.81
C GLU A 394 -16.04 -23.87 5.35
N ALA A 395 -15.17 -23.58 4.37
CA ALA A 395 -15.49 -23.61 2.94
C ALA A 395 -15.42 -25.02 2.33
N GLU A 396 -14.63 -25.94 2.90
CA GLU A 396 -14.34 -27.29 2.40
C GLU A 396 -15.60 -28.11 2.00
N GLU A 397 -16.72 -28.05 2.76
CA GLU A 397 -17.94 -28.82 2.43
C GLU A 397 -18.57 -28.37 1.10
N LEU A 398 -18.41 -27.09 0.73
CA LEU A 398 -18.92 -26.54 -0.53
C LEU A 398 -17.90 -26.69 -1.65
N LEU A 399 -16.65 -26.25 -1.42
CA LEU A 399 -15.66 -26.13 -2.49
C LEU A 399 -15.16 -27.48 -3.00
N SER A 400 -15.04 -28.50 -2.13
CA SER A 400 -14.57 -29.84 -2.50
C SER A 400 -15.65 -30.75 -3.11
N GLU A 401 -16.86 -30.25 -3.42
CA GLU A 401 -17.86 -31.02 -4.16
C GLU A 401 -17.40 -31.23 -5.60
N VAL A 402 -17.12 -32.48 -5.99
CA VAL A 402 -16.83 -32.85 -7.39
C VAL A 402 -18.11 -32.75 -8.21
N VAL A 403 -18.18 -31.73 -9.06
CA VAL A 403 -19.31 -31.47 -9.97
C VAL A 403 -19.11 -32.16 -11.32
N GLY A 404 -17.86 -32.27 -11.82
CA GLY A 404 -17.57 -32.76 -13.17
C GLY A 404 -16.24 -33.49 -13.30
N VAL A 405 -15.81 -33.72 -14.54
CA VAL A 405 -14.49 -34.26 -14.89
C VAL A 405 -14.05 -33.71 -16.24
N THR A 406 -12.76 -33.38 -16.40
CA THR A 406 -12.14 -33.07 -17.70
C THR A 406 -10.96 -34.02 -17.95
N ASN A 407 -10.89 -34.59 -19.16
CA ASN A 407 -9.79 -35.46 -19.58
C ASN A 407 -8.62 -34.67 -20.20
N THR A 408 -8.89 -33.46 -20.68
CA THR A 408 -7.93 -32.58 -21.35
C THR A 408 -7.40 -31.46 -20.47
N GLY A 409 -8.15 -31.09 -19.42
CA GLY A 409 -8.00 -29.80 -18.76
C GLY A 409 -8.73 -28.69 -19.54
N LEU A 410 -8.88 -27.53 -18.90
CA LEU A 410 -9.42 -26.30 -19.46
C LEU A 410 -8.43 -25.16 -19.17
N SER A 411 -7.74 -24.66 -20.20
CA SER A 411 -6.65 -23.69 -20.05
C SER A 411 -7.05 -22.26 -20.43
N ARG A 412 -6.47 -21.27 -19.73
CA ARG A 412 -6.47 -19.84 -20.10
C ARG A 412 -5.21 -19.40 -20.88
N ASP A 413 -4.34 -20.33 -21.25
CA ASP A 413 -3.05 -20.05 -21.89
C ASP A 413 -3.19 -19.76 -23.40
N GLY A 414 -2.62 -18.65 -23.84
CA GLY A 414 -2.71 -18.19 -25.23
C GLY A 414 -3.99 -17.40 -25.55
N ARG A 415 -4.73 -16.96 -24.53
CA ARG A 415 -6.00 -16.21 -24.68
C ARG A 415 -5.85 -14.84 -25.35
N TRP A 416 -4.64 -14.26 -25.31
CA TRP A 416 -4.31 -12.99 -25.97
C TRP A 416 -4.10 -13.14 -27.48
N GLU A 417 -3.92 -14.38 -27.96
CA GLU A 417 -3.59 -14.68 -29.35
C GLU A 417 -4.65 -15.52 -30.08
N ARG A 418 -5.54 -16.19 -29.34
CA ARG A 418 -6.54 -17.15 -29.86
C ARG A 418 -7.64 -17.45 -28.84
N ASP A 419 -8.60 -18.25 -29.26
CA ASP A 419 -9.55 -18.90 -28.35
C ASP A 419 -8.88 -20.03 -27.54
N THR A 420 -9.32 -20.23 -26.31
CA THR A 420 -8.81 -21.25 -25.40
C THR A 420 -9.90 -22.19 -24.89
N SER A 421 -9.50 -23.40 -24.51
CA SER A 421 -10.42 -24.43 -24.01
C SER A 421 -11.29 -23.95 -22.84
N LEU A 422 -10.75 -23.14 -21.92
CA LEU A 422 -11.53 -22.53 -20.85
C LEU A 422 -12.46 -21.42 -21.34
N GLY A 423 -11.97 -20.51 -22.21
CA GLY A 423 -12.80 -19.44 -22.79
C GLY A 423 -13.97 -19.96 -23.63
N ASN A 424 -13.76 -21.10 -24.30
CA ASN A 424 -14.76 -21.81 -25.09
C ASN A 424 -15.85 -22.42 -24.20
N PHE A 425 -15.46 -23.17 -23.15
CA PHE A 425 -16.41 -23.67 -22.13
C PHE A 425 -17.22 -22.54 -21.50
N TRP A 426 -16.54 -21.47 -21.09
CA TRP A 426 -17.11 -20.32 -20.42
C TRP A 426 -18.17 -19.62 -21.27
N THR A 427 -17.82 -19.25 -22.50
CA THR A 427 -18.74 -18.52 -23.38
C THR A 427 -19.84 -19.40 -23.95
N ASP A 428 -19.62 -20.71 -24.14
CA ASP A 428 -20.70 -21.65 -24.46
C ASP A 428 -21.71 -21.70 -23.30
N ALA A 429 -21.26 -21.76 -22.05
CA ALA A 429 -22.14 -21.74 -20.88
C ALA A 429 -22.99 -20.46 -20.80
N MET A 430 -22.38 -19.30 -21.03
CA MET A 430 -23.07 -18.00 -21.10
C MET A 430 -24.13 -17.98 -22.21
N LYS A 431 -23.76 -18.42 -23.43
CA LYS A 431 -24.65 -18.44 -24.60
C LYS A 431 -25.85 -19.37 -24.38
N GLU A 432 -25.61 -20.58 -23.87
CA GLU A 432 -26.65 -21.59 -23.64
C GLU A 432 -27.62 -21.19 -22.51
N ALA A 433 -27.15 -20.51 -21.47
CA ALA A 433 -27.99 -20.11 -20.34
C ALA A 433 -29.14 -19.16 -20.72
N LEU A 434 -28.93 -18.32 -21.75
CA LEU A 434 -29.91 -17.31 -22.20
C LEU A 434 -30.44 -17.52 -23.63
N ASP A 435 -30.07 -18.60 -24.32
CA ASP A 435 -30.48 -18.90 -25.73
C ASP A 435 -30.06 -17.77 -26.70
N GLY A 436 -28.88 -17.17 -26.46
CA GLY A 436 -28.34 -16.07 -27.25
C GLY A 436 -27.73 -16.49 -28.60
N ASP A 437 -27.51 -15.55 -29.51
CA ASP A 437 -26.84 -15.79 -30.79
C ASP A 437 -25.32 -15.86 -30.61
N ILE A 438 -24.77 -15.03 -29.72
CA ILE A 438 -23.34 -14.83 -29.46
C ILE A 438 -23.14 -14.75 -27.94
N ALA A 439 -21.98 -15.19 -27.44
CA ALA A 439 -21.50 -14.76 -26.13
C ALA A 439 -20.03 -14.34 -26.18
N ILE A 440 -19.65 -13.32 -25.40
CA ILE A 440 -18.26 -12.87 -25.23
C ILE A 440 -17.91 -12.60 -23.76
N THR A 441 -16.65 -12.79 -23.40
CA THR A 441 -16.09 -12.37 -22.10
C THR A 441 -14.65 -11.87 -22.27
N ASN A 442 -14.22 -10.93 -21.43
CA ASN A 442 -12.88 -10.37 -21.38
C ASN A 442 -11.86 -11.35 -20.75
N ASN A 443 -10.59 -11.26 -21.16
CA ASN A 443 -9.52 -12.16 -20.74
C ASN A 443 -9.02 -11.87 -19.32
N GLY A 444 -9.25 -10.65 -18.81
CA GLY A 444 -9.02 -10.27 -17.42
C GLY A 444 -9.89 -11.04 -16.42
N GLY A 445 -11.15 -11.30 -16.81
CA GLY A 445 -12.15 -12.01 -16.01
C GLY A 445 -11.85 -13.50 -15.75
N ILE A 446 -11.06 -14.15 -16.62
CA ILE A 446 -10.72 -15.58 -16.49
C ILE A 446 -9.45 -15.70 -15.65
N ARG A 447 -9.52 -16.20 -14.40
CA ARG A 447 -8.40 -16.09 -13.44
C ARG A 447 -7.50 -17.32 -13.29
N ALA A 448 -7.99 -18.54 -13.52
CA ALA A 448 -7.19 -19.77 -13.40
C ALA A 448 -7.36 -20.73 -14.60
N SER A 449 -6.60 -21.81 -14.61
CA SER A 449 -6.80 -22.98 -15.50
C SER A 449 -7.23 -24.17 -14.64
N ILE A 450 -7.97 -25.12 -15.22
CA ILE A 450 -8.39 -26.37 -14.57
C ILE A 450 -7.58 -27.52 -15.16
N GLU A 451 -6.82 -28.24 -14.32
CA GLU A 451 -5.99 -29.37 -14.74
C GLU A 451 -6.83 -30.61 -15.12
N PRO A 452 -6.28 -31.56 -15.90
CA PRO A 452 -6.97 -32.81 -16.24
C PRO A 452 -7.29 -33.65 -14.98
N GLY A 453 -8.57 -33.80 -14.66
CA GLY A 453 -9.02 -34.49 -13.46
C GLY A 453 -10.50 -34.27 -13.15
N ASP A 454 -10.86 -34.56 -11.90
CA ASP A 454 -12.17 -34.20 -11.33
C ASP A 454 -12.28 -32.66 -11.28
N ILE A 455 -13.43 -32.10 -11.63
CA ILE A 455 -13.73 -30.67 -11.52
C ILE A 455 -14.55 -30.46 -10.24
N THR A 456 -14.09 -29.59 -9.36
CA THR A 456 -14.76 -29.22 -8.11
C THR A 456 -15.58 -27.95 -8.24
N ALA A 457 -16.48 -27.69 -7.30
CA ALA A 457 -17.17 -26.40 -7.23
C ALA A 457 -16.18 -25.25 -6.95
N GLY A 458 -15.13 -25.50 -6.17
CA GLY A 458 -14.04 -24.56 -5.94
C GLY A 458 -13.35 -24.12 -7.24
N ASP A 459 -13.07 -25.05 -8.15
CA ASP A 459 -12.45 -24.72 -9.45
C ASP A 459 -13.30 -23.70 -10.24
N ILE A 460 -14.63 -23.81 -10.20
CA ILE A 460 -15.55 -22.89 -10.90
C ILE A 460 -15.54 -21.49 -10.26
N TYR A 461 -15.50 -21.38 -8.94
CA TYR A 461 -15.40 -20.08 -8.26
C TYR A 461 -14.00 -19.45 -8.37
N VAL A 462 -12.94 -20.26 -8.50
CA VAL A 462 -11.57 -19.76 -8.68
C VAL A 462 -11.31 -19.23 -10.10
N ILE A 463 -11.99 -19.76 -11.13
CA ILE A 463 -11.91 -19.21 -12.48
C ILE A 463 -12.71 -17.91 -12.65
N GLU A 464 -13.84 -17.73 -11.94
CA GLU A 464 -14.72 -16.55 -11.93
C GLU A 464 -15.00 -16.06 -10.49
N PRO A 465 -14.07 -15.31 -9.87
CA PRO A 465 -14.21 -14.86 -8.47
C PRO A 465 -15.10 -13.63 -8.31
N PHE A 466 -15.34 -12.89 -9.39
CA PHE A 466 -15.94 -11.54 -9.37
C PHE A 466 -17.45 -11.53 -9.13
N GLN A 467 -18.10 -12.70 -9.06
CA GLN A 467 -19.55 -12.83 -8.95
C GLN A 467 -20.28 -12.04 -10.04
N ASN A 468 -19.77 -12.05 -11.28
CA ASN A 468 -20.43 -11.34 -12.37
C ASN A 468 -21.78 -11.99 -12.71
N GLU A 469 -22.74 -11.15 -13.10
CA GLU A 469 -24.01 -11.61 -13.68
C GLU A 469 -23.95 -11.56 -15.20
N LEU A 470 -24.76 -12.42 -15.83
CA LEU A 470 -24.98 -12.40 -17.27
C LEU A 470 -25.79 -11.17 -17.67
N SER A 471 -25.38 -10.50 -18.74
CA SER A 471 -26.13 -9.44 -19.40
C SER A 471 -26.55 -9.85 -20.81
N GLU A 472 -27.82 -9.64 -21.16
CA GLU A 472 -28.39 -9.85 -22.49
C GLU A 472 -28.51 -8.50 -23.22
N ILE A 473 -27.89 -8.39 -24.40
CA ILE A 473 -27.77 -7.15 -25.17
C ILE A 473 -28.24 -7.39 -26.61
N GLU A 474 -29.17 -6.57 -27.11
CA GLU A 474 -29.47 -6.47 -28.55
C GLU A 474 -28.46 -5.51 -29.21
N ILE A 475 -27.55 -6.05 -30.02
CA ILE A 475 -26.48 -5.29 -30.72
C ILE A 475 -26.64 -5.40 -32.24
N SER A 476 -26.44 -4.31 -32.99
CA SER A 476 -26.41 -4.39 -34.47
C SER A 476 -25.05 -4.83 -35.00
N GLY A 477 -25.01 -5.48 -36.16
CA GLY A 477 -23.76 -5.92 -36.79
C GLY A 477 -22.71 -4.82 -36.97
N ASP A 478 -23.13 -3.59 -37.26
CA ASP A 478 -22.24 -2.41 -37.36
C ASP A 478 -21.64 -1.95 -36.01
N GLU A 479 -22.29 -2.24 -34.88
CA GLU A 479 -21.73 -1.95 -33.53
C GLU A 479 -20.92 -3.15 -33.03
N LEU A 480 -21.35 -4.38 -33.32
CA LEU A 480 -20.58 -5.59 -33.03
C LEU A 480 -19.23 -5.59 -33.75
N GLN A 481 -19.19 -5.15 -35.02
CA GLN A 481 -17.94 -4.99 -35.76
C GLN A 481 -16.98 -4.04 -35.04
N ARG A 482 -17.46 -2.88 -34.58
CA ARG A 482 -16.64 -1.91 -33.83
C ARG A 482 -16.20 -2.45 -32.50
N LEU A 483 -17.09 -3.07 -31.73
CA LEU A 483 -16.78 -3.68 -30.44
C LEU A 483 -15.61 -4.67 -30.54
N ILE A 484 -15.58 -5.51 -31.59
CA ILE A 484 -14.48 -6.45 -31.83
C ILE A 484 -13.23 -5.72 -32.34
N GLU A 485 -13.35 -4.75 -33.25
CA GLU A 485 -12.19 -3.96 -33.73
C GLU A 485 -11.52 -3.14 -32.60
N ASP A 486 -12.33 -2.56 -31.71
CA ASP A 486 -11.89 -1.74 -30.57
C ASP A 486 -11.38 -2.61 -29.38
N SER A 487 -11.73 -3.91 -29.32
CA SER A 487 -11.23 -4.85 -28.29
C SER A 487 -9.80 -5.37 -28.55
N TYR A 488 -9.07 -4.75 -29.48
CA TYR A 488 -7.70 -5.12 -29.81
C TYR A 488 -6.74 -4.00 -29.40
N ASP A 489 -5.92 -4.26 -28.38
CA ASP A 489 -4.83 -3.37 -27.95
C ASP A 489 -3.53 -4.16 -27.83
N GLY A 490 -2.80 -4.27 -28.95
CA GLY A 490 -1.60 -5.12 -29.05
C GLY A 490 -1.85 -6.63 -28.86
N GLY A 491 -3.12 -7.05 -28.87
CA GLY A 491 -3.57 -8.41 -28.62
C GLY A 491 -5.09 -8.49 -28.53
N ASN A 492 -5.63 -9.70 -28.58
CA ASN A 492 -7.07 -9.96 -28.43
C ASN A 492 -7.44 -10.04 -26.94
N ASP A 493 -8.39 -9.23 -26.45
CA ASP A 493 -8.89 -9.35 -25.07
C ASP A 493 -10.12 -10.27 -24.91
N LEU A 494 -10.71 -10.80 -25.99
CA LEU A 494 -11.99 -11.54 -25.91
C LEU A 494 -11.85 -13.07 -25.97
N GLN A 495 -12.77 -13.77 -25.34
CA GLN A 495 -13.16 -15.15 -25.67
C GLN A 495 -14.60 -15.16 -26.20
N THR A 496 -14.99 -16.17 -26.98
CA THR A 496 -16.25 -16.12 -27.77
C THR A 496 -16.96 -17.47 -27.99
N SER A 497 -18.30 -17.42 -28.06
CA SER A 497 -19.17 -18.49 -28.55
C SER A 497 -20.17 -17.96 -29.57
N GLY A 498 -20.50 -18.75 -30.60
CA GLY A 498 -21.42 -18.38 -31.70
C GLY A 498 -20.84 -17.42 -32.74
N LEU A 499 -19.92 -16.55 -32.32
CA LEU A 499 -19.13 -15.68 -33.18
C LEU A 499 -17.73 -16.28 -33.39
N THR A 500 -17.25 -16.23 -34.63
CA THR A 500 -15.85 -16.46 -35.02
C THR A 500 -15.30 -15.18 -35.62
N PHE A 501 -14.09 -14.77 -35.27
CA PHE A 501 -13.46 -13.59 -35.87
C PHE A 501 -11.97 -13.76 -36.18
N THR A 502 -11.52 -13.02 -37.20
CA THR A 502 -10.12 -12.92 -37.60
C THR A 502 -9.71 -11.46 -37.65
N PHE A 503 -8.73 -11.07 -36.84
CA PHE A 503 -8.08 -9.77 -36.94
C PHE A 503 -7.02 -9.78 -38.05
N TYR A 504 -7.04 -8.76 -38.90
CA TYR A 504 -5.98 -8.47 -39.86
C TYR A 504 -5.16 -7.27 -39.38
N VAL A 505 -3.92 -7.50 -38.93
CA VAL A 505 -3.03 -6.48 -38.36
C VAL A 505 -1.86 -6.13 -39.30
N ASP A 506 -1.29 -4.94 -39.15
CA ASP A 506 -0.17 -4.46 -39.98
C ASP A 506 1.23 -4.75 -39.37
N GLU A 507 2.31 -4.17 -39.95
CA GLU A 507 3.68 -4.35 -39.44
C GLU A 507 3.93 -3.72 -38.05
N ALA A 508 2.99 -2.91 -37.54
CA ALA A 508 3.03 -2.28 -36.21
C ALA A 508 2.05 -2.91 -35.21
N ASP A 509 1.39 -4.02 -35.56
CA ASP A 509 0.32 -4.66 -34.79
C ASP A 509 -0.96 -3.80 -34.65
N GLU A 510 -1.20 -2.83 -35.54
CA GLU A 510 -2.47 -2.08 -35.59
C GLU A 510 -3.51 -2.84 -36.44
N VAL A 511 -4.77 -2.93 -35.97
CA VAL A 511 -5.88 -3.55 -36.72
C VAL A 511 -6.23 -2.75 -37.98
N VAL A 512 -6.31 -3.46 -39.10
CA VAL A 512 -6.68 -2.92 -40.42
C VAL A 512 -8.12 -3.27 -40.79
N GLU A 513 -8.56 -4.48 -40.45
CA GLU A 513 -9.90 -5.04 -40.73
C GLU A 513 -10.13 -6.25 -39.81
N ALA A 514 -11.36 -6.52 -39.39
CA ALA A 514 -11.74 -7.79 -38.76
C ALA A 514 -12.81 -8.51 -39.60
N GLU A 515 -12.62 -9.80 -39.92
CA GLU A 515 -13.68 -10.63 -40.53
C GLU A 515 -14.48 -11.34 -39.43
N LEU A 516 -15.78 -11.04 -39.31
CA LEU A 516 -16.68 -11.61 -38.31
C LEU A 516 -17.73 -12.54 -38.95
N LEU A 517 -17.90 -13.73 -38.37
CA LEU A 517 -18.86 -14.77 -38.78
C LEU A 517 -19.73 -15.20 -37.60
N VAL A 518 -21.05 -15.11 -37.72
CA VAL A 518 -22.00 -15.66 -36.73
C VAL A 518 -22.59 -16.96 -37.29
N ASP A 519 -22.45 -18.06 -36.54
CA ASP A 519 -22.76 -19.43 -36.99
C ASP A 519 -22.16 -19.79 -38.37
N GLY A 520 -21.03 -19.15 -38.73
CA GLY A 520 -20.30 -19.35 -39.99
C GLY A 520 -20.82 -18.55 -41.21
N GLU A 521 -21.79 -17.64 -41.04
CA GLU A 521 -22.21 -16.68 -42.07
C GLU A 521 -21.71 -15.26 -41.70
N PRO A 522 -21.28 -14.42 -42.66
CA PRO A 522 -20.76 -13.08 -42.36
C PRO A 522 -21.77 -12.17 -41.66
N VAL A 523 -21.31 -11.45 -40.63
CA VAL A 523 -22.09 -10.43 -39.92
C VAL A 523 -22.69 -9.43 -40.91
N GLN A 524 -23.97 -9.09 -40.72
CA GLN A 524 -24.68 -8.14 -41.56
C GLN A 524 -24.86 -6.80 -40.81
N PRO A 525 -24.35 -5.67 -41.34
CA PRO A 525 -24.46 -4.33 -40.74
C PRO A 525 -25.81 -3.96 -40.11
N ASP A 526 -26.90 -4.13 -40.87
CA ASP A 526 -28.27 -3.76 -40.49
C ASP A 526 -29.02 -4.85 -39.69
N GLU A 527 -28.38 -5.99 -39.37
CA GLU A 527 -28.99 -7.09 -38.60
C GLU A 527 -28.70 -6.94 -37.11
N THR A 528 -29.62 -7.40 -36.26
CA THR A 528 -29.51 -7.37 -34.79
C THR A 528 -29.25 -8.78 -34.28
N TYR A 529 -28.29 -8.90 -33.38
CA TYR A 529 -27.87 -10.14 -32.74
C TYR A 529 -28.10 -10.04 -31.23
N THR A 530 -28.44 -11.17 -30.62
CA THR A 530 -28.55 -11.33 -29.17
C THR A 530 -27.17 -11.70 -28.63
N LEU A 531 -26.48 -10.73 -28.03
CA LEU A 531 -25.16 -10.90 -27.43
C LEU A 531 -25.29 -11.10 -25.93
N ILE A 532 -24.69 -12.16 -25.41
CA ILE A 532 -24.54 -12.38 -23.98
C ILE A 532 -23.13 -11.98 -23.55
N THR A 533 -23.03 -11.20 -22.47
CA THR A 533 -21.73 -10.88 -21.86
C THR A 533 -21.85 -10.87 -20.34
N ASN A 534 -20.81 -10.43 -19.63
CA ASN A 534 -20.83 -10.23 -18.19
C ASN A 534 -21.18 -8.76 -17.85
N ASN A 535 -21.76 -8.50 -16.67
CA ASN A 535 -22.22 -7.15 -16.32
C ASN A 535 -21.08 -6.13 -16.18
N PHE A 536 -19.88 -6.55 -15.78
CA PHE A 536 -18.69 -5.70 -15.82
C PHE A 536 -18.43 -5.11 -17.22
N MET A 537 -18.39 -5.95 -18.26
CA MET A 537 -18.24 -5.49 -19.65
C MET A 537 -19.45 -4.67 -20.09
N ALA A 538 -20.68 -5.13 -19.80
CA ALA A 538 -21.91 -4.47 -20.23
C ALA A 538 -22.06 -3.03 -19.71
N GLU A 539 -21.47 -2.73 -18.55
CA GLU A 539 -21.47 -1.41 -17.92
C GLU A 539 -20.32 -0.48 -18.40
N GLY A 540 -19.30 -1.03 -19.05
CA GLY A 540 -18.14 -0.27 -19.55
C GLY A 540 -16.79 -0.58 -18.91
N GLY A 541 -16.69 -1.65 -18.11
CA GLY A 541 -15.41 -2.19 -17.64
C GLY A 541 -14.47 -2.52 -18.80
N ASP A 542 -13.15 -2.46 -18.57
CA ASP A 542 -12.08 -2.57 -19.59
C ASP A 542 -12.24 -1.64 -20.83
N GLY A 543 -13.14 -0.65 -20.78
CA GLY A 543 -13.39 0.30 -21.88
C GLY A 543 -14.43 -0.15 -22.91
N TYR A 544 -15.14 -1.27 -22.71
CA TYR A 544 -16.12 -1.81 -23.67
C TYR A 544 -17.37 -0.91 -23.83
N ASP A 545 -17.53 -0.23 -24.98
CA ASP A 545 -18.66 0.70 -25.21
C ASP A 545 -19.93 0.02 -25.76
N PHE A 546 -20.88 -0.28 -24.87
CA PHE A 546 -22.23 -0.73 -25.23
C PHE A 546 -23.29 0.39 -25.35
N SER A 547 -22.90 1.68 -25.32
CA SER A 547 -23.85 2.81 -25.26
C SER A 547 -24.74 2.98 -26.51
N ASN A 548 -24.39 2.32 -27.61
CA ASN A 548 -25.19 2.28 -28.86
C ASN A 548 -26.04 1.01 -29.01
N ALA A 549 -25.97 0.06 -28.07
CA ALA A 549 -26.77 -1.16 -28.01
C ALA A 549 -27.98 -1.02 -27.07
N ASP A 550 -28.89 -1.99 -27.05
CA ASP A 550 -30.02 -2.04 -26.08
C ASP A 550 -29.77 -3.18 -25.07
N ILE A 551 -29.45 -2.83 -23.82
CA ILE A 551 -29.25 -3.81 -22.75
C ILE A 551 -30.63 -4.29 -22.27
N VAL A 552 -31.03 -5.46 -22.74
CA VAL A 552 -32.37 -6.04 -22.54
C VAL A 552 -32.55 -6.57 -21.12
N GLN A 553 -31.53 -7.26 -20.61
CA GLN A 553 -31.45 -7.76 -19.23
C GLN A 553 -30.04 -7.47 -18.71
N PRO A 554 -29.83 -6.49 -17.81
CA PRO A 554 -28.49 -6.18 -17.29
C PRO A 554 -27.98 -7.26 -16.33
N GLU A 555 -28.89 -7.87 -15.57
CA GLU A 555 -28.64 -8.92 -14.59
C GLU A 555 -29.60 -10.09 -14.88
N ALA A 556 -29.06 -11.23 -15.29
CA ALA A 556 -29.83 -12.43 -15.64
C ALA A 556 -29.39 -13.68 -14.86
N GLY A 557 -28.64 -13.51 -13.76
CA GLY A 557 -28.06 -14.56 -12.92
C GLY A 557 -26.56 -14.71 -13.14
N TYR A 558 -25.87 -15.25 -12.13
CA TYR A 558 -24.40 -15.37 -12.11
C TYR A 558 -23.80 -16.20 -13.26
N VAL A 559 -22.64 -15.76 -13.75
CA VAL A 559 -21.80 -16.48 -14.73
C VAL A 559 -21.43 -17.87 -14.20
N THR A 560 -20.99 -18.00 -12.95
CA THR A 560 -20.74 -19.30 -12.29
C THR A 560 -21.94 -20.24 -12.35
N MET A 561 -23.17 -19.71 -12.19
CA MET A 561 -24.40 -20.49 -12.27
C MET A 561 -24.71 -20.99 -13.69
N SER A 562 -24.29 -20.26 -14.75
CA SER A 562 -24.32 -20.80 -16.11
C SER A 562 -23.31 -21.92 -16.32
N MET A 563 -22.10 -21.79 -15.76
CA MET A 563 -21.06 -22.82 -15.88
C MET A 563 -21.50 -24.14 -15.23
N PHE A 564 -22.09 -24.09 -14.03
CA PHE A 564 -22.64 -25.30 -13.38
C PHE A 564 -23.73 -25.97 -14.23
N GLN A 565 -24.62 -25.19 -14.86
CA GLN A 565 -25.68 -25.73 -15.73
C GLN A 565 -25.14 -26.36 -17.02
N HIS A 566 -24.15 -25.73 -17.65
CA HIS A 566 -23.49 -26.25 -18.85
C HIS A 566 -22.65 -27.50 -18.54
N LEU A 567 -21.94 -27.48 -17.42
CA LEU A 567 -21.19 -28.63 -16.91
C LEU A 567 -22.12 -29.82 -16.64
N ASP A 568 -23.26 -29.63 -15.97
CA ASP A 568 -24.27 -30.67 -15.76
C ASP A 568 -24.75 -31.26 -17.11
N PHE A 569 -25.01 -30.39 -18.10
CA PHE A 569 -25.42 -30.81 -19.44
C PHE A 569 -24.34 -31.66 -20.13
N LEU A 570 -23.09 -31.21 -20.18
CA LEU A 570 -21.96 -31.95 -20.76
C LEU A 570 -21.70 -33.28 -20.03
N MET A 571 -21.84 -33.30 -18.70
CA MET A 571 -21.73 -34.53 -17.90
C MET A 571 -22.88 -35.52 -18.17
N GLU A 572 -24.10 -35.05 -18.48
CA GLU A 572 -25.21 -35.91 -18.90
C GLU A 572 -25.09 -36.42 -20.35
N THR A 573 -24.57 -35.62 -21.29
CA THR A 573 -24.56 -35.93 -22.72
C THR A 573 -23.26 -36.58 -23.21
N GLU A 574 -22.12 -36.10 -22.74
CA GLU A 574 -20.78 -36.46 -23.22
C GLU A 574 -20.01 -37.28 -22.16
N GLY A 575 -20.22 -36.93 -20.88
CA GLY A 575 -19.65 -37.60 -19.71
C GLY A 575 -18.30 -37.03 -19.24
N ALA A 576 -17.89 -35.90 -19.80
CA ALA A 576 -16.76 -35.06 -19.40
C ALA A 576 -16.95 -33.64 -19.97
N VAL A 577 -16.26 -32.67 -19.38
CA VAL A 577 -16.10 -31.31 -19.91
C VAL A 577 -14.76 -31.24 -20.64
N ASP A 578 -14.75 -31.69 -21.90
CA ASP A 578 -13.56 -31.72 -22.75
C ASP A 578 -13.69 -30.64 -23.84
N TYR A 579 -12.74 -29.72 -23.88
CA TYR A 579 -12.64 -28.65 -24.88
C TYR A 579 -11.24 -28.67 -25.52
N GLU A 580 -11.14 -28.25 -26.79
CA GLU A 580 -9.85 -28.12 -27.47
C GLU A 580 -9.33 -26.67 -27.40
N ASP A 581 -8.00 -26.54 -27.36
CA ASP A 581 -7.30 -25.27 -27.35
C ASP A 581 -7.13 -24.76 -28.79
N GLY A 582 -7.75 -23.63 -29.13
CA GLY A 582 -7.69 -23.06 -30.48
C GLY A 582 -8.56 -23.83 -31.46
N GLU A 583 -9.87 -23.87 -31.17
CA GLU A 583 -10.91 -24.40 -32.07
C GLU A 583 -11.02 -23.57 -33.36
N GLY A 584 -10.43 -22.37 -33.39
CA GLY A 584 -10.43 -21.46 -34.52
C GLY A 584 -11.61 -20.50 -34.46
N ARG A 585 -12.09 -20.18 -33.25
CA ARG A 585 -13.08 -19.12 -33.01
C ARG A 585 -12.41 -17.74 -33.08
N ILE A 586 -11.12 -17.65 -32.77
CA ILE A 586 -10.34 -16.40 -32.83
C ILE A 586 -9.01 -16.65 -33.55
N SER A 587 -8.62 -15.73 -34.42
CA SER A 587 -7.29 -15.72 -35.01
C SER A 587 -6.79 -14.29 -35.32
N ILE A 588 -5.46 -14.14 -35.34
CA ILE A 588 -4.77 -12.91 -35.74
C ILE A 588 -3.89 -13.24 -36.95
N GLU A 589 -4.08 -12.54 -38.07
CA GLU A 589 -3.32 -12.69 -39.31
C GLU A 589 -2.70 -11.34 -39.72
N GLN A 590 -1.58 -11.39 -40.45
CA GLN A 590 -0.94 -10.19 -41.01
C GLN A 590 -1.60 -9.79 -42.34
N ALA A 591 -1.90 -8.50 -42.50
CA ALA A 591 -2.52 -7.93 -43.70
C ALA A 591 -1.60 -7.99 -44.95
N ASP A 592 -2.22 -8.14 -46.13
CA ASP A 592 -1.60 -8.56 -47.42
C ASP A 592 -1.20 -7.38 -48.37
#